data_AF-A0A3N5GAU4-F1
#
_entry.id   AF-A0A3N5GAU4-F1
#
_cell.length_a   1.000
_cell.length_b   1.000
_cell.length_c   1.000
_cell.angle_alpha   90.00
_cell.angle_beta   90.00
_cell.angle_gamma   90.00
#
_symmetry.space_group_name_H-M   'P 1'
#
loop_
_entity.id
_entity.type
_entity.pdbx_description
1 polymer ?
#
loop_
_entity_poly.entity_id
_entity_poly.type
_entity_poly.pdbx_seq_one_letter_code
_entity_poly.pdbx_strand_id
1 'polypeptide(L)'
;MSFNPGEQVGPYRIMEQLGQGGMATVFKAYHPSLDRYIAIKVLHQAFLEDPNFTARFQREARVVARLEHVNIVPIYDYAEHEKRPYLVMKFIEGETLKARLQRGP
;
A
#
# COMPACT_ATOMS: atom_id res chain seq x y z
N MET A 1 6.31 -1.49 -14.31
CA MET A 1 4.96 -0.90 -14.41
C MET A 1 4.22 -1.13 -13.10
N SER A 2 3.42 -0.15 -12.64
CA SER A 2 2.62 -0.27 -11.40
C SER A 2 1.28 -0.97 -11.66
N PHE A 3 0.46 -1.14 -10.63
CA PHE A 3 -0.91 -1.63 -10.81
C PHE A 3 -1.79 -0.56 -11.49
N ASN A 4 -2.84 -1.00 -12.18
CA ASN A 4 -3.78 -0.11 -12.88
C ASN A 4 -5.18 -0.15 -12.27
N PRO A 5 -5.94 0.96 -12.29
CA PRO A 5 -7.36 0.94 -11.96
C PRO A 5 -8.13 -0.15 -12.73
N GLY A 6 -8.92 -0.93 -12.01
CA GLY A 6 -9.65 -2.08 -12.53
C GLY A 6 -8.88 -3.41 -12.51
N GLU A 7 -7.56 -3.40 -12.32
CA GLU A 7 -6.74 -4.62 -12.21
C GLU A 7 -7.13 -5.43 -10.96
N GLN A 8 -7.09 -6.75 -11.10
CA GLN A 8 -7.32 -7.69 -10.00
C GLN A 8 -5.96 -8.15 -9.45
N VAL A 9 -5.65 -7.72 -8.22
CA VAL A 9 -4.39 -8.03 -7.53
C VAL A 9 -4.73 -8.95 -6.36
N GLY A 10 -4.50 -10.25 -6.55
CA GLY A 10 -4.97 -11.25 -5.59
C GLY A 10 -6.49 -11.13 -5.37
N PRO A 11 -6.99 -11.09 -4.11
CA PRO A 11 -8.41 -10.92 -3.84
C PRO A 11 -8.91 -9.47 -3.97
N TYR A 12 -8.05 -8.52 -4.33
CA TYR A 12 -8.37 -7.08 -4.33
C TYR A 12 -8.55 -6.53 -5.73
N ARG A 13 -9.55 -5.66 -5.91
CA ARG A 13 -9.72 -4.89 -7.14
C ARG A 13 -9.16 -3.48 -6.95
N ILE A 14 -8.20 -3.08 -7.77
CA ILE A 14 -7.62 -1.73 -7.72
C ILE A 14 -8.66 -0.71 -8.17
N MET A 15 -8.85 0.34 -7.38
CA MET A 15 -9.83 1.39 -7.65
C MET A 15 -9.16 2.64 -8.22
N GLU A 16 -8.16 3.17 -7.51
CA GLU A 16 -7.47 4.41 -7.88
C GLU A 16 -6.11 4.51 -7.19
N GLN A 17 -5.21 5.33 -7.74
CA GLN A 17 -3.94 5.67 -7.11
C GLN A 17 -4.16 6.76 -6.06
N LEU A 18 -3.71 6.51 -4.82
CA LEU A 18 -3.78 7.47 -3.72
C LEU A 18 -2.54 8.36 -3.64
N GLY A 19 -1.38 7.82 -4.02
CA GLY A 19 -0.14 8.59 -3.99
C GLY A 19 1.05 7.79 -4.49
N GLN A 20 2.10 8.52 -4.87
CA GLN A 20 3.35 7.97 -5.35
C GLN A 20 4.50 8.63 -4.58
N GLY A 21 5.32 7.80 -3.94
CA GLY A 21 6.59 8.21 -3.34
C GLY A 21 7.77 7.78 -4.21
N GLY A 22 8.99 8.00 -3.72
CA GLY A 22 10.20 7.60 -4.46
C GLY A 22 10.41 6.10 -4.60
N MET A 23 9.86 5.28 -3.70
CA MET A 23 10.10 3.82 -3.66
C MET A 23 8.86 2.99 -4.00
N ALA A 24 7.68 3.55 -3.80
CA ALA A 24 6.43 2.80 -3.82
C ALA A 24 5.26 3.66 -4.26
N THR A 25 4.24 3.00 -4.78
CA THR A 25 2.94 3.60 -5.08
C THR A 25 1.90 3.00 -4.15
N VAL A 26 0.95 3.85 -3.70
CA VAL A 26 -0.17 3.45 -2.86
C VAL A 26 -1.46 3.57 -3.67
N PHE A 27 -2.29 2.54 -3.63
CA PHE A 27 -3.57 2.46 -4.29
C PHE A 27 -4.69 2.23 -3.29
N LYS A 28 -5.88 2.75 -3.57
CA LYS A 28 -7.13 2.28 -2.96
C LYS A 28 -7.54 1.02 -3.72
N ALA A 29 -7.90 -0.03 -2.99
CA ALA A 29 -8.46 -1.23 -3.56
C ALA A 29 -9.69 -1.68 -2.79
N TYR A 30 -10.58 -2.39 -3.46
CA TYR A 30 -11.77 -2.99 -2.87
C TYR A 30 -11.50 -4.46 -2.57
N HIS A 31 -11.85 -4.92 -1.37
CA HIS A 31 -11.83 -6.32 -0.97
C HIS A 31 -13.26 -6.88 -1.02
N PRO A 32 -13.65 -7.63 -2.07
CA PRO A 32 -15.03 -8.04 -2.27
C PRO A 32 -15.56 -8.97 -1.16
N SER A 33 -14.75 -9.94 -0.73
CA SER A 33 -15.18 -10.91 0.28
C SER A 33 -15.45 -10.31 1.66
N LEU A 34 -14.89 -9.14 1.95
CA LEU A 34 -15.08 -8.42 3.22
C LEU A 34 -15.87 -7.12 3.06
N ASP A 35 -16.38 -6.85 1.85
CA ASP A 35 -17.12 -5.64 1.49
C ASP A 35 -16.50 -4.35 2.07
N ARG A 36 -15.21 -4.14 1.82
CA ARG A 36 -14.49 -2.97 2.36
C ARG A 36 -13.39 -2.45 1.45
N TYR A 37 -13.07 -1.18 1.61
CA TYR A 37 -11.87 -0.60 1.01
C TYR A 37 -10.62 -0.83 1.87
N ILE A 38 -9.51 -1.07 1.19
CA ILE A 38 -8.17 -1.19 1.77
C ILE A 38 -7.20 -0.34 0.96
N ALA A 39 -6.01 -0.11 1.50
CA ALA A 39 -4.92 0.48 0.74
C ALA A 39 -3.86 -0.58 0.41
N ILE A 40 -3.35 -0.54 -0.82
CA ILE A 40 -2.27 -1.42 -1.30
C ILE A 40 -1.03 -0.57 -1.54
N LYS A 41 0.08 -0.90 -0.89
CA LYS A 41 1.39 -0.28 -1.18
C LYS A 41 2.26 -1.28 -1.93
N VAL A 42 2.73 -0.92 -3.10
CA VAL A 42 3.57 -1.77 -3.97
C VAL A 42 4.89 -1.08 -4.29
N LEU A 43 5.99 -1.83 -4.24
CA LEU A 43 7.32 -1.31 -4.61
C LEU A 43 7.40 -1.05 -6.11
N HIS A 44 8.17 -0.02 -6.50
CA HIS A 44 8.47 0.19 -7.92
C HIS A 44 9.42 -0.90 -8.42
N GLN A 45 9.26 -1.26 -9.70
CA GLN A 45 10.01 -2.35 -10.33
C GLN A 45 11.53 -2.19 -10.23
N ALA A 46 12.01 -0.94 -10.28
CA ALA A 46 13.44 -0.61 -10.14
C ALA A 46 14.06 -1.05 -8.80
N PHE A 47 13.25 -1.30 -7.76
CA PHE A 47 13.71 -1.73 -6.45
C PHE A 47 13.53 -3.24 -6.20
N LEU A 48 12.94 -3.98 -7.16
CA LEU A 48 12.71 -5.42 -7.00
C LEU A 48 13.99 -6.24 -7.20
N GLU A 49 14.90 -5.75 -8.05
CA GLU A 49 16.16 -6.42 -8.37
C GLU A 49 17.22 -6.24 -7.29
N ASP A 50 17.02 -5.29 -6.36
CA ASP A 50 17.89 -5.11 -5.20
C ASP A 50 17.32 -5.87 -3.98
N PRO A 51 17.96 -6.96 -3.54
CA PRO A 51 17.50 -7.74 -2.40
C PRO A 51 17.40 -6.93 -1.11
N ASN A 52 18.18 -5.86 -0.96
CA ASN A 52 18.14 -5.02 0.24
C ASN A 52 16.80 -4.28 0.36
N PHE A 53 16.26 -3.77 -0.74
CA PHE A 53 14.97 -3.08 -0.72
C PHE A 53 13.82 -4.05 -0.43
N THR A 54 13.82 -5.21 -1.08
CA THR A 54 12.79 -6.22 -0.86
C THR A 54 12.83 -6.75 0.58
N ALA A 55 14.03 -7.05 1.11
CA ALA A 55 14.21 -7.49 2.50
C ALA A 55 13.79 -6.40 3.50
N ARG A 56 14.15 -5.13 3.24
CA ARG A 56 13.73 -4.00 4.08
C ARG A 56 12.21 -3.83 4.07
N PHE A 57 11.58 -3.91 2.90
CA PHE A 57 10.13 -3.78 2.76
C PHE A 57 9.39 -4.86 3.54
N GLN A 58 9.82 -6.12 3.44
CA GLN A 58 9.25 -7.22 4.22
C GLN A 58 9.53 -7.06 5.73
N ARG A 59 10.72 -6.58 6.11
CA ARG A 59 11.06 -6.34 7.52
C ARG A 59 10.19 -5.25 8.13
N GLU A 60 10.04 -4.11 7.46
CA GLU A 60 9.19 -3.01 7.91
C GLU A 60 7.73 -3.47 8.07
N ALA A 61 7.23 -4.27 7.12
CA ALA A 61 5.92 -4.90 7.20
C ALA A 61 5.73 -5.69 8.50
N ARG A 62 6.67 -6.60 8.79
CA ARG A 62 6.62 -7.47 9.98
C ARG A 62 6.71 -6.70 11.29
N VAL A 63 7.48 -5.61 11.32
CA VAL A 63 7.60 -4.76 12.51
C VAL A 63 6.29 -4.02 12.75
N VAL A 64 5.75 -3.34 11.72
CA VAL A 64 4.53 -2.55 11.85
C VAL A 64 3.30 -3.44 12.10
N ALA A 65 3.25 -4.65 11.54
CA ALA A 65 2.16 -5.60 11.79
C ALA A 65 2.03 -6.05 13.26
N ARG A 66 3.05 -5.82 14.09
CA ARG A 66 3.01 -6.11 15.54
C ARG A 66 2.58 -4.91 16.38
N LEU A 67 2.37 -3.75 15.76
CA LEU A 67 2.04 -2.51 16.46
C LEU A 67 0.54 -2.27 16.39
N GLU A 68 -0.09 -2.09 17.57
CA GLU A 68 -1.48 -1.71 17.70
C GLU A 68 -1.56 -0.35 18.39
N HIS A 69 -1.87 0.70 17.62
CA HIS A 69 -2.01 2.04 18.14
C HIS A 69 -2.86 2.91 17.20
N VAL A 70 -3.65 3.84 17.75
CA VAL A 70 -4.59 4.69 16.99
C VAL A 70 -3.89 5.54 15.91
N ASN A 71 -2.64 5.94 16.16
CA ASN A 71 -1.83 6.74 15.23
C ASN A 71 -0.89 5.92 14.32
N ILE A 72 -1.03 4.59 14.30
CA ILE A 72 -0.27 3.70 13.42
C ILE A 72 -1.27 3.00 12.50
N VAL A 73 -1.05 3.08 11.19
CA VAL A 73 -1.93 2.42 10.21
C VAL A 73 -1.75 0.90 10.34
N PRO A 74 -2.81 0.13 10.64
CA PRO A 74 -2.72 -1.32 10.73
C PRO A 74 -2.37 -1.95 9.38
N ILE A 75 -1.43 -2.88 9.39
CA ILE A 75 -1.14 -3.77 8.26
C ILE A 75 -1.99 -5.03 8.42
N TYR A 76 -2.73 -5.39 7.38
CA TYR A 76 -3.52 -6.62 7.34
C TYR A 76 -2.74 -7.79 6.76
N ASP A 77 -1.91 -7.54 5.74
CA ASP A 77 -1.17 -8.61 5.07
C ASP A 77 0.06 -8.11 4.30
N TYR A 78 0.96 -9.04 3.98
CA TYR A 78 2.05 -8.91 3.03
C TYR A 78 1.97 -10.06 2.04
N ALA A 79 1.81 -9.75 0.75
CA ALA A 79 1.62 -10.75 -0.28
C ALA A 79 2.39 -10.37 -1.56
N GLU A 80 2.34 -11.25 -2.56
CA GLU A 80 2.97 -11.04 -3.86
C GLU A 80 1.97 -11.30 -4.98
N HIS A 81 1.99 -10.48 -6.03
CA HIS A 81 1.22 -10.69 -7.24
C HIS A 81 2.14 -10.45 -8.45
N GLU A 82 2.29 -11.46 -9.30
CA GLU A 82 3.17 -11.38 -10.49
C GLU A 82 4.60 -10.89 -10.16
N LYS A 83 5.22 -11.45 -9.10
CA LYS A 83 6.56 -11.05 -8.61
C LYS A 83 6.64 -9.61 -8.06
N ARG A 84 5.50 -8.96 -7.84
CA ARG A 84 5.40 -7.62 -7.24
C ARG A 84 4.93 -7.78 -5.79
N PRO A 85 5.83 -7.68 -4.79
CA PRO A 85 5.44 -7.70 -3.39
C PRO A 85 4.63 -6.44 -3.05
N TYR A 86 3.59 -6.62 -2.26
CA TYR A 86 2.72 -5.54 -1.84
C TYR A 86 2.24 -5.73 -0.39
N LEU A 87 1.90 -4.60 0.23
CA LEU A 87 1.29 -4.53 1.56
C LEU A 87 -0.18 -4.23 1.45
N VAL A 88 -0.97 -4.92 2.25
CA VAL A 88 -2.38 -4.65 2.46
C VAL A 88 -2.50 -3.94 3.81
N MET A 89 -3.06 -2.73 3.81
CA MET A 89 -3.19 -1.92 5.01
C MET A 89 -4.58 -1.29 5.09
N LYS A 90 -4.94 -0.83 6.28
CA LYS A 90 -6.20 -0.11 6.49
C LYS A 90 -6.27 1.11 5.58
N PHE A 91 -7.37 1.25 4.84
CA PHE A 91 -7.67 2.51 4.17
C PHE A 91 -8.19 3.52 5.20
N ILE A 92 -7.59 4.71 5.22
CA ILE A 92 -8.02 5.82 6.07
C ILE A 92 -8.68 6.85 5.16
N GLU A 93 -9.96 7.10 5.42
CA GLU A 93 -10.69 8.18 4.77
C GLU A 93 -10.21 9.53 5.32
N GLY A 94 -9.86 10.44 4.41
CA GLY A 94 -9.35 11.75 4.76
C GLY A 94 -8.41 12.29 3.69
N GLU A 95 -7.64 13.31 4.07
CA GLU A 95 -6.67 13.94 3.19
C GLU A 95 -5.23 13.64 3.62
N THR A 96 -4.31 13.64 2.66
CA THR A 96 -2.89 13.54 2.97
C THR A 96 -2.38 14.82 3.61
N LEU A 97 -1.35 14.72 4.45
CA LEU A 97 -0.67 15.90 4.99
C LEU A 97 -0.20 16.86 3.89
N LYS A 98 0.29 16.34 2.77
CA LYS A 98 0.71 17.14 1.61
C LYS A 98 -0.45 18.01 1.09
N ALA A 99 -1.64 17.44 0.95
CA ALA A 99 -2.83 18.18 0.51
C ALA A 99 -3.26 19.23 1.56
N ARG A 100 -3.27 18.88 2.86
CA ARG A 100 -3.60 19.82 3.94
C ARG A 100 -2.65 21.03 3.97
N LEU A 101 -1.34 20.78 3.78
CA LEU A 101 -0.32 21.83 3.78
C LEU A 101 -0.45 22.78 2.58
N GLN A 102 -0.89 22.29 1.42
CA GLN A 102 -1.13 23.14 0.25
C GLN A 102 -2.28 24.13 0.45
N ARG A 103 -3.24 23.85 1.33
CA ARG A 103 -4.37 24.74 1.61
C ARG A 103 -4.02 25.91 2.53
N GLY A 104 -2.81 25.94 3.10
CA GLY A 104 -2.41 26.91 4.12
C GLY A 104 -3.08 26.66 5.48
N PRO A 105 -2.73 27.41 6.53
CA PRO A 105 -3.37 27.32 7.85
C PRO A 105 -4.89 27.48 7.78
#